data_AF-Q95P76-F1
#
_entry.id   AF-Q95P76-F1
#
_cell.length_a   1.000
_cell.length_b   1.000
_cell.length_c   1.000
_cell.angle_alpha   90.00
_cell.angle_beta   90.00
_cell.angle_gamma   90.00
#
_symmetry.space_group_name_H-M   'P 1'
#
loop_
_entity.id
_entity.type
_entity.pdbx_description
1 polymer ?
#
loop_
_entity_poly.entity_id
_entity_poly.type
_entity_poly.pdbx_seq_one_letter_code
_entity_poly.pdbx_strand_id
1 'polypeptide(L)' 'DRALFNDLEHVCDDCYNLYRTSYVASACRNNCFENEVFDVCVYQLYFPDHEEYL' A
#
# COMPACT_ATOMS: atom_id res chain seq x y z
N ASP A 1 -6.06 9.52 -14.94
CA ASP A 1 -7.47 9.09 -14.82
C ASP A 1 -7.87 9.22 -13.35
N ARG A 2 -9.05 9.77 -13.03
CA ARG A 2 -9.47 9.96 -11.62
C ARG A 2 -9.88 8.65 -10.96
N ALA A 3 -10.43 7.70 -11.74
CA ALA A 3 -10.80 6.40 -11.21
C ALA A 3 -9.55 5.63 -10.79
N LEU A 4 -8.54 5.58 -11.67
CA LEU A 4 -7.25 4.97 -11.36
C LEU A 4 -6.62 5.55 -10.09
N PHE A 5 -6.64 6.87 -9.93
CA PHE A 5 -6.07 7.50 -8.74
C PHE A 5 -6.79 7.08 -7.46
N ASN A 6 -8.13 6.96 -7.49
CA ASN A 6 -8.90 6.46 -6.35
C ASN A 6 -8.57 5.00 -6.02
N ASP A 7 -8.34 4.15 -7.03
CA ASP A 7 -7.96 2.75 -6.80
C ASP A 7 -6.60 2.65 -6.09
N LEU A 8 -5.63 3.51 -6.46
CA LEU A 8 -4.32 3.60 -5.80
C LEU A 8 -4.44 4.11 -4.35
N GLU A 9 -5.32 5.08 -4.09
CA GLU A 9 -5.60 5.57 -2.74
C GLU A 9 -6.16 4.47 -1.82
N HIS A 10 -7.08 3.64 -2.33
CA HIS A 10 -7.66 2.53 -1.54
C HIS A 10 -6.59 1.53 -1.08
N VAL A 11 -5.58 1.23 -1.92
CA VAL A 11 -4.45 0.37 -1.51
C VAL A 11 -3.76 0.93 -0.27
N CYS A 12 -3.51 2.25 -0.23
CA CYS A 12 -2.84 2.87 0.90
C CYS A 12 -3.70 2.88 2.17
N ASP A 13 -5.02 3.05 2.04
CA ASP A 13 -5.94 3.03 3.18
C ASP A 13 -6.10 1.62 3.75
N ASP A 14 -6.19 0.59 2.91
CA ASP A 14 -6.23 -0.81 3.34
C ASP A 14 -4.92 -1.22 4.01
N CYS A 15 -3.78 -0.78 3.46
CA CYS A 15 -2.47 -1.02 4.05
C CYS A 15 -2.28 -0.29 5.40
N TYR A 16 -2.82 0.93 5.53
CA TYR A 16 -2.90 1.60 6.82
C TYR A 16 -3.72 0.78 7.82
N ASN A 17 -4.85 0.20 7.42
CA ASN A 17 -5.66 -0.64 8.30
C ASN A 17 -4.92 -1.90 8.75
N LEU A 18 -4.04 -2.46 7.90
CA LEU A 18 -3.18 -3.60 8.21
C LEU A 18 -2.12 -3.24 9.28
N TYR A 19 -1.35 -2.18 9.09
CA TYR A 19 -0.23 -1.81 9.96
C TYR A 19 -0.58 -0.85 11.10
N ARG A 20 -1.71 -0.15 11.01
CA ARG A 20 -2.21 0.87 11.96
C ARG A 20 -1.22 1.98 12.31
N THR A 21 -0.42 2.42 11.33
CA THR A 21 0.56 3.50 11.51
C THR A 21 0.35 4.62 10.49
N SER A 22 0.24 5.86 10.97
CA SER A 22 0.04 7.03 10.10
C SER A 22 1.19 7.25 9.10
N TYR A 23 2.39 6.77 9.43
CA TYR A 23 3.53 6.81 8.52
C TYR A 23 3.25 6.07 7.21
N VAL A 24 2.65 4.87 7.27
CA VAL A 24 2.36 4.04 6.09
C VAL A 24 1.42 4.78 5.14
N ALA A 25 0.36 5.41 5.65
CA ALA A 25 -0.58 6.17 4.82
C ALA A 25 0.12 7.34 4.10
N SER A 26 0.98 8.09 4.78
CA SER A 26 1.73 9.20 4.15
C SER A 26 2.81 8.73 3.18
N ALA A 27 3.53 7.66 3.50
CA ALA A 27 4.63 7.16 2.69
C ALA A 27 4.13 6.43 1.44
N CYS A 28 3.05 5.67 1.55
CA CYS A 28 2.43 4.95 0.44
C CYS A 28 2.00 5.88 -0.70
N ARG A 29 1.43 7.06 -0.37
CA ARG A 29 0.99 8.07 -1.35
C ARG A 29 2.12 8.96 -1.90
N ASN A 30 3.34 8.82 -1.38
CA ASN A 30 4.45 9.67 -1.77
C ASN A 30 4.87 9.39 -3.22
N ASN A 31 5.43 10.40 -3.88
CA ASN A 31 5.95 10.29 -5.25
C ASN A 31 4.95 9.64 -6.23
N CYS A 32 3.67 10.01 -6.16
CA CYS A 32 2.63 9.45 -7.03
C CYS A 32 2.55 7.91 -7.00
N PHE A 33 2.67 7.32 -5.80
CA PHE A 33 2.66 5.87 -5.57
C PHE A 33 3.88 5.13 -6.15
N GLU A 34 4.86 5.85 -6.72
CA GLU A 34 6.14 5.29 -7.19
C GLU A 34 7.14 5.27 -6.03
N ASN A 35 6.91 4.36 -5.09
CA ASN A 35 7.75 4.15 -3.92
C ASN A 35 7.60 2.72 -3.37
N GLU A 36 8.62 2.26 -2.64
CA GLU A 36 8.67 0.89 -2.09
C GLU A 36 7.54 0.59 -1.10
N VAL A 37 7.03 1.59 -0.37
CA VAL A 37 5.93 1.38 0.57
C VAL A 37 4.65 0.99 -0.17
N PHE A 38 4.38 1.60 -1.33
CA PHE A 38 3.27 1.21 -2.18
C PHE A 38 3.42 -0.23 -2.67
N ASP A 39 4.61 -0.62 -3.15
CA ASP A 39 4.89 -1.98 -3.61
C ASP A 39 4.66 -3.02 -2.50
N VAL A 40 5.14 -2.74 -1.29
CA VAL A 40 4.91 -3.58 -0.11
C VAL A 40 3.42 -3.67 0.21
N CYS A 41 2.69 -2.55 0.17
CA CYS A 41 1.25 -2.54 0.44
C CYS A 41 0.47 -3.41 -0.54
N VAL A 42 0.77 -3.30 -1.85
CA VAL A 42 0.17 -4.17 -2.87
C VAL A 42 0.53 -5.63 -2.56
N TYR A 43 1.81 -5.93 -2.32
CA TYR A 43 2.23 -7.30 -2.07
C TYR A 43 1.51 -7.92 -0.86
N GLN A 44 1.43 -7.20 0.25
CA GLN A 44 0.86 -7.70 1.50
C GLN A 44 -0.67 -7.85 1.44
N LEU A 45 -1.36 -6.98 0.71
CA LEU A 45 -2.82 -7.07 0.55
C LEU A 45 -3.24 -8.21 -0.39
N TYR A 46 -2.47 -8.49 -1.44
CA TYR A 46 -2.81 -9.50 -2.44
C TYR A 46 -2.14 -10.87 -2.22
N PHE A 47 -1.05 -10.92 -1.46
CA PHE A 47 -0.27 -12.13 -1.17
C PHE A 47 0.05 -12.30 0.34
N PRO A 48 -0.95 -12.24 1.24
CA PRO A 48 -0.73 -12.25 2.69
C PRO A 48 -0.09 -13.53 3.22
N ASP A 49 -0.21 -14.66 2.51
CA ASP A 49 0.30 -15.97 2.94
C ASP A 49 1.78 -16.22 2.58
N HIS A 50 2.47 -15.27 1.94
CA HIS A 50 3.88 -15.42 1.55
C HIS A 50 4.88 -15.09 2.68
N GLU A 51 4.53 -15.39 3.93
CA GLU A 51 5.42 -15.25 5.10
C GLU A 51 6.57 -16.29 5.12
N GLU A 52 6.65 -17.20 4.14
CA GLU A 52 7.58 -18.36 4.19
C GLU A 52 8.92 -18.21 3.43
N TYR A 53 9.30 -17.03 2.95
CA TYR A 53 10.61 -16.88 2.27
C TYR A 53 11.34 -15.58 2.61
N LEU A 54 11.79 -15.46 3.87
CA LEU A 54 13.01 -14.71 4.24
C LEU A 54 13.86 -15.53 5.21
#